data_AF-A0A970RDI5-F1
#
_entry.id   AF-A0A970RDI5-F1
#
_cell.length_a   1.000
_cell.length_b   1.000
_cell.length_c   1.000
_cell.angle_alpha   90.00
_cell.angle_beta   90.00
_cell.angle_gamma   90.00
#
_symmetry.space_group_name_H-M   'P 1'
#
loop_
_entity.id
_entity.type
_entity.pdbx_description
1 polymer ?
#
loop_
_entity_poly.entity_id
_entity_poly.type
_entity_poly.pdbx_seq_one_letter_code
_entity_poly.pdbx_strand_id
1 'polypeptide(L)'
;MKFFLTSIFGRETSRGDRRFGLDRIVFLLSLFILIVTVLMPMLMIVVRTFFKGTQPDWALFTRVVLAPENLSAIYNTVKIGFFVTLFGTVLGLFYAWLIGRSDIPMKGLMKALFTIPYMFPPFFGAMAWSLLLAPRSGYMNKWFMQLTGGTSPLLDINSIGGIVFVETCYYFPFVFLQVVSALERMDPTLEESARIAGAGQWYVIRKITLPLVLPAIAAGAMLILISSLSHFGVPAILGFSNNIFTLPTKIYQLINRSAGSFEGIREGAALSILLVGVVVLALYIQRLVLKTGHYDIIKGKSMRPMLIKLRGAKIPLLGISLLSLFVIVVVPLFMIFIVGFLKAYGLPLTLQNLTLRNYEYILGQSKMVRDSIVNSLFLSVSAGVITMFLGVMIAYVVIKVKPKGKGFLEMLSLLPYSIPGLVLAIGVILVWSGTFGINLYNTIWIILIAYIARYVSFAMKSASASLEQVHYSLEEAARSCGATHLESLRDITIPLIRPGMIAGFFLIFLPAMRELTTSVLLYGPFTRTLGVAIYAINSEGNTVQASALATVAIGIIIAGHFALRYVTRDRKGL
;
A
#
# COMPACT_ATOMS: atom_id res chain seq x y z
N MET A 1 34.58 -1.78 5.08
CA MET A 1 34.28 -1.59 6.52
C MET A 1 35.31 -0.70 7.23
N LYS A 2 36.63 -0.95 7.12
CA LYS A 2 37.68 -0.09 7.72
C LYS A 2 37.66 1.36 7.24
N PHE A 3 37.54 1.60 5.92
CA PHE A 3 37.41 2.95 5.34
C PHE A 3 36.11 3.68 5.73
N PHE A 4 35.06 2.91 6.08
CA PHE A 4 33.75 3.41 6.50
C PHE A 4 33.75 3.85 7.98
N LEU A 5 34.58 3.19 8.81
CA LEU A 5 34.78 3.57 10.22
C LEU A 5 35.64 4.83 10.33
N THR A 6 36.69 4.99 9.52
CA THR A 6 37.58 6.17 9.62
C THR A 6 36.88 7.48 9.22
N SER A 7 35.87 7.43 8.35
CA SER A 7 35.05 8.60 7.98
C SER A 7 34.07 9.03 9.08
N ILE A 8 33.73 8.16 10.02
CA ILE A 8 32.83 8.44 11.17
C ILE A 8 33.59 9.17 12.29
N PHE A 9 34.89 8.91 12.44
CA PHE A 9 35.72 9.41 13.55
C PHE A 9 36.70 10.53 13.15
N GLY A 10 36.68 11.01 11.92
CA GLY A 10 37.65 11.99 11.39
C GLY A 10 37.25 13.47 11.54
N ARG A 11 38.07 14.20 12.32
CA ARG A 11 38.10 15.65 12.59
C ARG A 11 37.01 16.20 13.51
N GLU A 12 37.30 16.14 14.81
CA GLU A 12 36.85 17.12 15.80
C GLU A 12 37.59 18.45 15.55
N THR A 13 36.83 19.54 15.37
CA THR A 13 37.34 20.91 15.48
C THR A 13 36.37 21.72 16.33
N SER A 14 36.68 21.81 17.63
CA SER A 14 36.68 22.99 18.50
C SER A 14 36.33 22.59 19.95
N ARG A 15 37.12 23.12 20.88
CA ARG A 15 37.06 22.86 22.32
C ARG A 15 35.76 23.42 22.93
N GLY A 16 35.07 22.59 23.71
CA GLY A 16 33.98 22.99 24.62
C GLY A 16 32.92 21.90 24.74
N ASP A 17 32.93 21.16 25.86
CA ASP A 17 31.99 20.10 26.27
C ASP A 17 31.97 18.76 25.50
N ARG A 18 32.81 17.83 25.99
CA ARG A 18 32.68 16.38 25.79
C ARG A 18 31.51 15.79 26.59
N ARG A 19 30.29 16.30 26.39
CA ARG A 19 29.07 15.55 26.74
C ARG A 19 28.56 14.88 25.48
N PHE A 20 28.28 13.58 25.53
CA PHE A 20 27.55 12.89 24.47
C PHE A 20 26.22 13.63 24.27
N GLY A 21 26.15 14.49 23.25
CA GLY A 21 24.94 15.26 22.96
C GLY A 21 23.78 14.31 22.67
N LEU A 22 22.60 14.62 23.22
CA LEU A 22 21.36 13.87 23.01
C LEU A 22 21.15 13.55 21.53
N ASP A 23 21.49 14.49 20.64
CA ASP A 23 21.44 14.36 19.19
C ASP A 23 22.22 13.16 18.63
N ARG A 24 23.44 12.91 19.14
CA ARG A 24 24.25 11.75 18.72
C ARG A 24 23.63 10.44 19.21
N ILE A 25 23.06 10.43 20.42
CA ILE A 25 22.38 9.27 20.98
C ILE A 25 21.14 8.93 20.14
N VAL A 26 20.32 9.93 19.82
CA VAL A 26 19.12 9.75 18.98
C VAL A 26 19.51 9.28 17.59
N PHE A 27 20.55 9.85 16.96
CA PHE A 27 21.06 9.37 15.67
C PHE A 27 21.51 7.90 15.71
N LEU A 28 22.35 7.53 16.68
CA LEU A 28 22.85 6.16 16.82
C LEU A 28 21.74 5.16 17.13
N LEU A 29 20.78 5.53 17.98
CA LEU A 29 19.62 4.72 18.32
C LEU A 29 18.71 4.51 17.10
N SER A 30 18.38 5.59 16.37
CA SER A 30 17.60 5.49 15.13
C SER A 30 18.29 4.63 14.08
N LEU A 31 19.61 4.79 13.92
CA LEU A 31 20.40 3.99 13.00
C LEU A 31 20.41 2.52 13.40
N PHE A 32 20.63 2.21 14.68
CA PHE A 32 20.61 0.85 15.22
C PHE A 32 19.25 0.18 14.96
N ILE A 33 18.15 0.86 15.28
CA ILE A 33 16.80 0.32 15.06
C ILE A 33 16.57 0.04 13.57
N LEU A 34 16.93 0.94 12.66
CA LEU A 34 16.79 0.71 11.22
C LEU A 34 17.70 -0.42 10.71
N ILE A 35 18.91 -0.56 11.23
CA ILE A 35 19.80 -1.67 10.87
C ILE A 35 19.14 -3.00 11.26
N VAL A 36 18.65 -3.09 12.49
CA VAL A 36 18.06 -4.33 13.04
C VAL A 36 16.73 -4.67 12.38
N THR A 37 15.88 -3.68 12.12
CA THR A 37 14.52 -3.91 11.60
C THR A 37 14.43 -3.93 10.08
N VAL A 38 15.36 -3.29 9.36
CA VAL A 38 15.31 -3.13 7.90
C VAL A 38 16.52 -3.75 7.21
N LEU A 39 17.72 -3.27 7.51
CA LEU A 39 18.92 -3.65 6.75
C LEU A 39 19.26 -5.14 6.95
N MET A 40 19.17 -5.61 8.19
CA MET A 40 19.52 -6.98 8.56
C MET A 40 18.58 -8.00 7.89
N PRO A 41 17.24 -7.86 7.91
CA PRO A 41 16.34 -8.68 7.09
C PRO A 41 16.72 -8.75 5.61
N MET A 42 17.05 -7.60 5.01
CA MET A 42 17.40 -7.55 3.58
C MET A 42 18.74 -8.22 3.28
N LEU A 43 19.73 -8.02 4.14
CA LEU A 43 21.02 -8.68 4.02
C LEU A 43 20.88 -10.20 4.19
N MET A 44 20.03 -10.66 5.10
CA MET A 44 19.80 -12.08 5.31
C MET A 44 19.16 -12.78 4.12
N ILE A 45 18.31 -12.12 3.35
CA ILE A 45 17.77 -12.68 2.09
C ILE A 45 18.91 -13.00 1.12
N VAL A 46 19.84 -12.05 0.94
CA VAL A 46 21.00 -12.24 0.05
C VAL A 46 21.91 -13.34 0.59
N VAL A 47 22.29 -13.27 1.87
CA VAL A 47 23.18 -14.25 2.51
C VAL A 47 22.59 -15.67 2.43
N ARG A 48 21.33 -15.86 2.79
CA ARG A 48 20.71 -17.19 2.85
C ARG A 48 20.38 -17.78 1.48
N THR A 49 20.28 -16.93 0.46
CA THR A 49 20.16 -17.37 -0.93
C THR A 49 21.49 -17.92 -1.44
N PHE A 50 22.59 -17.18 -1.26
CA PHE A 50 23.88 -17.53 -1.85
C PHE A 50 24.80 -18.36 -0.94
N PHE A 51 24.41 -18.59 0.31
CA PHE A 51 25.19 -19.39 1.26
C PHE A 51 24.31 -20.38 2.02
N LYS A 52 24.77 -21.63 2.11
CA LYS A 52 24.24 -22.66 3.01
C LYS A 52 25.21 -22.83 4.19
N GLY A 53 24.89 -22.19 5.31
CA GLY A 53 25.87 -22.06 6.40
C GLY A 53 27.03 -21.18 5.96
N THR A 54 28.24 -21.72 5.93
CA THR A 54 29.45 -21.03 5.44
C THR A 54 29.79 -21.34 3.97
N GLN A 55 29.12 -22.32 3.37
CA GLN A 55 29.42 -22.77 2.01
C GLN A 55 28.66 -21.95 0.97
N PRO A 56 29.32 -21.43 -0.08
CA PRO A 56 28.64 -20.80 -1.21
C PRO A 56 27.73 -21.79 -1.96
N ASP A 57 26.54 -21.34 -2.33
CA ASP A 57 25.51 -22.13 -3.03
C ASP A 57 24.84 -21.29 -4.12
N TRP A 58 25.61 -20.97 -5.16
CA TRP A 58 25.11 -20.23 -6.33
C TRP A 58 24.11 -21.04 -7.16
N ALA A 59 24.20 -22.38 -7.07
CA ALA A 59 23.35 -23.31 -7.79
C ALA A 59 21.89 -23.25 -7.33
N LEU A 60 21.63 -22.96 -6.05
CA LEU A 60 20.26 -22.74 -5.56
C LEU A 60 19.57 -21.62 -6.34
N PHE A 61 20.21 -20.48 -6.49
CA PHE A 61 19.61 -19.32 -7.17
C PHE A 61 19.27 -19.68 -8.62
N THR A 62 20.21 -20.24 -9.38
CA THR A 62 19.96 -20.60 -10.78
C THR A 62 18.89 -21.68 -10.91
N ARG A 63 18.93 -22.73 -10.07
CA ARG A 63 17.93 -23.81 -10.06
C ARG A 63 16.52 -23.31 -9.78
N VAL A 64 16.37 -22.44 -8.78
CA VAL A 64 15.06 -21.91 -8.38
C VAL A 64 14.56 -20.92 -9.44
N VAL A 65 15.39 -20.01 -9.90
CA VAL A 65 14.98 -18.97 -10.86
C VAL A 65 14.62 -19.56 -12.23
N LEU A 66 15.40 -20.53 -12.71
CA LEU A 66 15.20 -21.14 -14.03
C LEU A 66 14.15 -22.26 -14.03
N ALA A 67 13.57 -22.61 -12.87
CA ALA A 67 12.49 -23.58 -12.81
C ALA A 67 11.29 -23.10 -13.67
N PRO A 68 10.73 -23.93 -14.58
CA PRO A 68 9.68 -23.51 -15.50
C PRO A 68 8.46 -22.87 -14.84
N GLU A 69 8.04 -23.40 -13.68
CA GLU A 69 6.93 -22.85 -12.90
C GLU A 69 7.22 -21.43 -12.36
N ASN A 70 8.47 -21.17 -11.98
CA ASN A 70 8.90 -19.88 -11.46
C ASN A 70 9.08 -18.86 -12.60
N LEU A 71 9.57 -19.29 -13.76
CA LEU A 71 9.59 -18.46 -14.97
C LEU A 71 8.18 -18.04 -15.40
N SER A 72 7.21 -18.96 -15.36
CA SER A 72 5.80 -18.65 -15.60
C SER A 72 5.27 -17.63 -14.58
N ALA A 73 5.61 -17.77 -13.29
CA ALA A 73 5.22 -16.82 -12.27
C ALA A 73 5.83 -15.42 -12.47
N ILE A 74 7.10 -15.34 -12.90
CA ILE A 74 7.78 -14.08 -13.26
C ILE A 74 7.04 -13.43 -14.43
N TYR A 75 6.80 -14.19 -15.50
CA TYR A 75 6.10 -13.71 -16.68
C TYR A 75 4.69 -13.19 -16.34
N ASN A 76 3.91 -13.95 -15.57
CA ASN A 76 2.58 -13.53 -15.13
C ASN A 76 2.63 -12.25 -14.30
N THR A 77 3.62 -12.09 -13.41
CA THR A 77 3.78 -10.89 -12.57
C THR A 77 4.02 -9.65 -13.43
N VAL A 78 4.94 -9.74 -14.39
CA VAL A 78 5.24 -8.62 -15.30
C VAL A 78 4.06 -8.33 -16.22
N LYS A 79 3.42 -9.37 -16.76
CA LYS A 79 2.25 -9.26 -17.65
C LYS A 79 1.08 -8.58 -16.93
N ILE A 80 0.72 -9.05 -15.74
CA ILE A 80 -0.36 -8.46 -14.92
C ILE A 80 0.00 -7.01 -14.58
N GLY A 81 1.20 -6.77 -14.04
CA GLY A 81 1.66 -5.42 -13.68
C GLY A 81 1.59 -4.43 -14.84
N PHE A 82 1.98 -4.85 -16.04
CA PHE A 82 1.88 -4.04 -17.25
C PHE A 82 0.42 -3.69 -17.60
N PHE A 83 -0.46 -4.69 -17.70
CA PHE A 83 -1.85 -4.45 -18.10
C PHE A 83 -2.65 -3.68 -17.04
N VAL A 84 -2.44 -3.94 -15.75
CA VAL A 84 -3.06 -3.19 -14.66
C VAL A 84 -2.61 -1.73 -14.69
N THR A 85 -1.33 -1.47 -14.95
CA THR A 85 -0.80 -0.11 -15.09
C THR A 85 -1.40 0.58 -16.32
N LEU A 86 -1.47 -0.10 -17.45
CA LEU A 86 -2.02 0.43 -18.69
C LEU A 86 -3.50 0.81 -18.51
N PHE A 87 -4.36 -0.14 -18.11
CA PHE A 87 -5.79 0.10 -17.97
C PHE A 87 -6.11 1.03 -16.80
N GLY A 88 -5.40 0.91 -15.68
CA GLY A 88 -5.52 1.81 -14.55
C GLY A 88 -5.14 3.25 -14.89
N THR A 89 -4.12 3.45 -15.73
CA THR A 89 -3.75 4.78 -16.23
C THR A 89 -4.80 5.35 -17.17
N VAL A 90 -5.30 4.54 -18.12
CA VAL A 90 -6.35 4.96 -19.05
C VAL A 90 -7.62 5.38 -18.30
N LEU A 91 -8.10 4.56 -17.35
CA LEU A 91 -9.29 4.89 -16.56
C LEU A 91 -9.05 6.08 -15.63
N GLY A 92 -7.88 6.13 -14.97
CA GLY A 92 -7.51 7.26 -14.10
C GLY A 92 -7.46 8.59 -14.87
N LEU A 93 -6.88 8.58 -16.08
CA LEU A 93 -6.86 9.73 -16.98
C LEU A 93 -8.24 10.16 -17.44
N PHE A 94 -9.07 9.20 -17.85
CA PHE A 94 -10.45 9.44 -18.26
C PHE A 94 -11.21 10.20 -17.18
N TYR A 95 -11.18 9.71 -15.93
CA TYR A 95 -11.86 10.37 -14.82
C TYR A 95 -11.21 11.68 -14.39
N ALA A 96 -9.89 11.78 -14.42
CA ALA A 96 -9.19 12.99 -14.03
C ALA A 96 -9.51 14.14 -14.99
N TRP A 97 -9.53 13.86 -16.30
CA TRP A 97 -9.93 14.82 -17.31
C TRP A 97 -11.41 15.20 -17.15
N LEU A 98 -12.29 14.21 -16.99
CA LEU A 98 -13.72 14.44 -16.87
C LEU A 98 -14.05 15.32 -15.67
N ILE A 99 -13.42 15.10 -14.52
CA ILE A 99 -13.70 15.88 -13.31
C ILE A 99 -12.93 17.20 -13.27
N GLY A 100 -11.65 17.19 -13.64
CA GLY A 100 -10.76 18.34 -13.54
C GLY A 100 -10.95 19.37 -14.64
N ARG A 101 -11.44 18.98 -15.83
CA ARG A 101 -11.49 19.86 -17.01
C ARG A 101 -12.85 19.98 -17.67
N SER A 102 -13.86 19.20 -17.31
CA SER A 102 -15.20 19.29 -17.92
C SER A 102 -16.25 19.93 -17.00
N ASP A 103 -17.41 20.30 -17.55
CA ASP A 103 -18.57 20.80 -16.81
C ASP A 103 -19.54 19.69 -16.32
N ILE A 104 -19.05 18.46 -16.15
CA ILE A 104 -19.84 17.33 -15.62
C ILE A 104 -20.37 17.65 -14.20
N PRO A 105 -21.65 17.35 -13.88
CA PRO A 105 -22.19 17.54 -12.54
C PRO A 105 -21.71 16.45 -11.57
N MET A 106 -22.06 16.58 -10.28
CA MET A 106 -21.81 15.57 -9.22
C MET A 106 -20.33 15.21 -8.99
N LYS A 107 -19.40 16.11 -9.33
CA LYS A 107 -17.94 15.91 -9.13
C LYS A 107 -17.58 15.53 -7.70
N GLY A 108 -18.24 16.12 -6.71
CA GLY A 108 -18.02 15.82 -5.29
C GLY A 108 -18.36 14.36 -4.94
N LEU A 109 -19.49 13.85 -5.44
CA LEU A 109 -19.88 12.46 -5.24
C LEU A 109 -18.88 11.51 -5.91
N MET A 110 -18.50 11.77 -7.17
CA MET A 110 -17.52 10.94 -7.87
C MET A 110 -16.17 10.92 -7.16
N LYS A 111 -15.65 12.10 -6.76
CA LYS A 111 -14.44 12.21 -5.93
C LYS A 111 -14.54 11.41 -4.64
N ALA A 112 -15.68 11.44 -3.95
CA ALA A 112 -15.91 10.65 -2.75
C ALA A 112 -15.90 9.14 -3.04
N LEU A 113 -16.59 8.69 -4.08
CA LEU A 113 -16.64 7.27 -4.47
C LEU A 113 -15.24 6.73 -4.86
N PHE A 114 -14.38 7.52 -5.51
CA PHE A 114 -13.01 7.10 -5.81
C PHE A 114 -12.12 6.89 -4.58
N THR A 115 -12.46 7.49 -3.44
CA THR A 115 -11.71 7.22 -2.20
C THR A 115 -12.01 5.84 -1.62
N ILE A 116 -13.16 5.25 -1.97
CA ILE A 116 -13.62 3.99 -1.37
C ILE A 116 -12.75 2.79 -1.79
N PRO A 117 -12.42 2.57 -3.09
CA PRO A 117 -11.52 1.48 -3.48
C PRO A 117 -10.13 1.57 -2.83
N TYR A 118 -9.65 2.77 -2.53
CA TYR A 118 -8.39 2.96 -1.81
C TYR A 118 -8.48 2.55 -0.33
N MET A 119 -9.64 2.79 0.30
CA MET A 119 -9.87 2.47 1.72
C MET A 119 -9.87 0.96 1.98
N PHE A 120 -10.39 0.17 1.04
CA PHE A 120 -10.52 -1.27 1.21
C PHE A 120 -9.40 -2.06 0.53
N PRO A 121 -9.00 -3.21 1.08
CA PRO A 121 -8.04 -4.10 0.42
C PRO A 121 -8.59 -4.62 -0.92
N PRO A 122 -7.78 -4.64 -2.00
CA PRO A 122 -8.19 -5.20 -3.29
C PRO A 122 -8.62 -6.67 -3.23
N PHE A 123 -8.12 -7.45 -2.28
CA PHE A 123 -8.50 -8.86 -2.14
C PHE A 123 -9.95 -9.05 -1.66
N PHE A 124 -10.54 -8.08 -0.95
CA PHE A 124 -11.98 -8.06 -0.71
C PHE A 124 -12.71 -7.92 -2.04
N GLY A 125 -12.23 -7.04 -2.92
CA GLY A 125 -12.69 -6.96 -4.30
C GLY A 125 -12.60 -8.30 -5.04
N ALA A 126 -11.47 -8.99 -4.95
CA ALA A 126 -11.31 -10.31 -5.57
C ALA A 126 -12.34 -11.32 -5.06
N MET A 127 -12.58 -11.37 -3.74
CA MET A 127 -13.64 -12.21 -3.16
C MET A 127 -15.00 -11.82 -3.74
N ALA A 128 -15.36 -10.54 -3.73
CA ALA A 128 -16.63 -10.05 -4.22
C ALA A 128 -16.87 -10.36 -5.71
N TRP A 129 -15.86 -10.16 -6.54
CA TRP A 129 -15.92 -10.48 -7.96
C TRP A 129 -15.98 -11.99 -8.20
N SER A 130 -15.33 -12.81 -7.38
CA SER A 130 -15.49 -14.26 -7.38
C SER A 130 -16.93 -14.67 -7.03
N LEU A 131 -17.56 -14.02 -6.05
CA LEU A 131 -18.98 -14.25 -5.72
C LEU A 131 -19.89 -14.02 -6.94
N LEU A 132 -19.57 -13.04 -7.79
CA LEU A 132 -20.39 -12.69 -8.96
C LEU A 132 -20.08 -13.51 -10.20
N LEU A 133 -18.80 -13.70 -10.51
CA LEU A 133 -18.30 -14.12 -11.81
C LEU A 133 -17.44 -15.39 -11.76
N ALA A 134 -17.43 -16.11 -10.63
CA ALA A 134 -16.87 -17.47 -10.63
C ALA A 134 -17.62 -18.34 -11.65
N PRO A 135 -16.93 -19.16 -12.46
CA PRO A 135 -17.54 -19.91 -13.57
C PRO A 135 -18.77 -20.73 -13.18
N ARG A 136 -18.69 -21.46 -12.06
CA ARG A 136 -19.74 -22.41 -11.65
C ARG A 136 -20.70 -21.84 -10.60
N SER A 137 -20.18 -21.00 -9.71
CA SER A 137 -20.89 -20.56 -8.50
C SER A 137 -21.26 -19.08 -8.52
N GLY A 138 -20.77 -18.31 -9.49
CA GLY A 138 -20.98 -16.87 -9.58
C GLY A 138 -22.45 -16.51 -9.83
N TYR A 139 -22.99 -15.59 -9.04
CA TYR A 139 -24.39 -15.18 -9.13
C TYR A 139 -24.77 -14.65 -10.51
N MET A 140 -23.92 -13.83 -11.12
CA MET A 140 -24.16 -13.27 -12.45
C MET A 140 -24.06 -14.34 -13.54
N ASN A 141 -23.07 -15.23 -13.43
CA ASN A 141 -22.94 -16.36 -14.37
C ASN A 141 -24.14 -17.31 -14.29
N LYS A 142 -24.62 -17.65 -13.08
CA LYS A 142 -25.81 -18.48 -12.90
C LYS A 142 -27.06 -17.84 -13.50
N TRP A 143 -27.25 -16.55 -13.25
CA TRP A 143 -28.37 -15.81 -13.83
C TRP A 143 -28.31 -15.80 -15.36
N PHE A 144 -27.12 -15.57 -15.94
CA PHE A 144 -26.92 -15.63 -17.39
C PHE A 144 -27.19 -17.02 -17.99
N MET A 145 -26.71 -18.09 -17.34
CA MET A 145 -26.95 -19.47 -17.76
C MET A 145 -28.45 -19.82 -17.71
N GLN A 146 -29.17 -19.34 -16.69
CA GLN A 146 -30.62 -19.51 -16.59
C GLN A 146 -31.37 -18.79 -17.72
N LEU A 147 -30.93 -17.58 -18.08
CA LEU A 147 -31.54 -16.80 -19.16
C LEU A 147 -31.29 -17.39 -20.56
N THR A 148 -30.09 -17.92 -20.79
CA THR A 148 -29.67 -18.44 -22.10
C THR A 148 -29.96 -19.93 -22.29
N GLY A 149 -30.28 -20.65 -21.21
CA GLY A 149 -30.37 -22.12 -21.21
C GLY A 149 -29.01 -22.82 -21.42
N GLY A 150 -27.90 -22.06 -21.44
CA GLY A 150 -26.56 -22.58 -21.65
C GLY A 150 -25.88 -23.06 -20.37
N THR A 151 -24.81 -23.84 -20.52
CA THR A 151 -23.98 -24.34 -19.41
C THR A 151 -22.64 -23.60 -19.28
N SER A 152 -22.35 -22.69 -20.20
CA SER A 152 -21.12 -21.90 -20.20
C SER A 152 -21.31 -20.59 -19.42
N PRO A 153 -20.33 -20.20 -18.58
CA PRO A 153 -20.38 -18.92 -17.89
C PRO A 153 -20.27 -17.74 -18.85
N LEU A 154 -20.77 -16.57 -18.45
CA LEU A 154 -20.61 -15.31 -19.19
C LEU A 154 -19.14 -14.88 -19.20
N LEU A 155 -18.51 -14.88 -18.02
CA LEU A 155 -17.10 -14.52 -17.81
C LEU A 155 -16.47 -15.44 -16.77
N ASP A 156 -15.17 -15.70 -16.92
CA ASP A 156 -14.35 -16.37 -15.90
C ASP A 156 -13.42 -15.37 -15.21
N ILE A 157 -13.77 -15.01 -13.98
CA ILE A 157 -12.98 -14.12 -13.15
C ILE A 157 -11.70 -14.77 -12.60
N ASN A 158 -11.62 -16.10 -12.59
CA ASN A 158 -10.46 -16.84 -12.09
C ASN A 158 -9.35 -16.94 -13.16
N SER A 159 -9.12 -15.84 -13.88
CA SER A 159 -8.20 -15.76 -15.02
C SER A 159 -7.21 -14.61 -14.85
N ILE A 160 -6.15 -14.56 -15.67
CA ILE A 160 -5.24 -13.41 -15.70
C ILE A 160 -6.02 -12.12 -16.02
N GLY A 161 -7.00 -12.20 -16.93
CA GLY A 161 -7.88 -11.08 -17.25
C GLY A 161 -8.71 -10.62 -16.06
N GLY A 162 -9.23 -11.56 -15.26
CA GLY A 162 -9.94 -11.26 -14.02
C GLY A 162 -9.06 -10.60 -12.97
N ILE A 163 -7.82 -11.07 -12.78
CA ILE A 163 -6.84 -10.43 -11.89
C ILE A 163 -6.57 -8.99 -12.34
N VAL A 164 -6.29 -8.79 -13.63
CA VAL A 164 -6.05 -7.46 -14.21
C VAL A 164 -7.25 -6.54 -14.00
N PHE A 165 -8.46 -7.04 -14.24
CA PHE A 165 -9.70 -6.28 -14.06
C PHE A 165 -9.90 -5.85 -12.61
N VAL A 166 -9.78 -6.77 -11.65
CA VAL A 166 -9.96 -6.46 -10.23
C VAL A 166 -8.89 -5.49 -9.75
N GLU A 167 -7.62 -5.69 -10.05
CA GLU A 167 -6.59 -4.74 -9.62
C GLU A 167 -6.77 -3.36 -10.26
N THR A 168 -7.17 -3.31 -11.54
CA THR A 168 -7.48 -2.05 -12.23
C THR A 168 -8.58 -1.28 -11.52
N CYS A 169 -9.67 -1.95 -11.11
CA CYS A 169 -10.79 -1.36 -10.37
C CYS A 169 -10.37 -0.68 -9.05
N TYR A 170 -9.29 -1.15 -8.42
CA TYR A 170 -8.82 -0.65 -7.13
C TYR A 170 -7.62 0.30 -7.24
N TYR A 171 -6.85 0.24 -8.33
CA TYR A 171 -5.62 1.01 -8.47
C TYR A 171 -5.70 2.21 -9.43
N PHE A 172 -6.69 2.28 -10.32
CA PHE A 172 -6.91 3.50 -11.13
C PHE A 172 -7.04 4.80 -10.30
N PRO A 173 -7.53 4.80 -9.04
CA PRO A 173 -7.58 6.02 -8.23
C PRO A 173 -6.20 6.66 -7.98
N PHE A 174 -5.11 5.89 -8.04
CA PHE A 174 -3.76 6.45 -7.89
C PHE A 174 -3.40 7.42 -9.02
N VAL A 175 -3.75 7.10 -10.26
CA VAL A 175 -3.56 8.03 -11.38
C VAL A 175 -4.57 9.16 -11.30
N PHE A 176 -5.84 8.85 -11.04
CA PHE A 176 -6.89 9.85 -10.93
C PHE A 176 -6.54 10.97 -9.93
N LEU A 177 -6.16 10.63 -8.69
CA LEU A 177 -5.90 11.60 -7.62
C LEU A 177 -4.70 12.51 -7.94
N GLN A 178 -3.65 11.95 -8.53
CA GLN A 178 -2.45 12.71 -8.90
C GLN A 178 -2.75 13.66 -10.07
N VAL A 179 -3.43 13.16 -11.11
CA VAL A 179 -3.70 13.93 -12.32
C VAL A 179 -4.78 14.98 -12.08
N VAL A 180 -5.87 14.67 -11.36
CA VAL A 180 -6.92 15.66 -11.06
C VAL A 180 -6.37 16.80 -10.21
N SER A 181 -5.50 16.51 -9.24
CA SER A 181 -4.86 17.53 -8.42
C SER A 181 -3.92 18.42 -9.22
N ALA A 182 -3.20 17.86 -10.20
CA ALA A 182 -2.36 18.62 -11.10
C ALA A 182 -3.20 19.50 -12.06
N LEU A 183 -4.27 18.93 -12.64
CA LEU A 183 -5.18 19.65 -13.54
C LEU A 183 -5.87 20.83 -12.83
N GLU A 184 -6.25 20.67 -11.57
CA GLU A 184 -6.94 21.72 -10.79
C GLU A 184 -6.01 22.85 -10.31
N ARG A 185 -4.69 22.61 -10.25
CA ARG A 185 -3.68 23.60 -9.82
C ARG A 185 -2.96 24.29 -10.97
N MET A 186 -3.13 23.78 -12.19
CA MET A 186 -2.46 24.28 -13.38
C MET A 186 -3.05 25.62 -13.82
N ASP A 187 -2.18 26.58 -14.13
CA ASP A 187 -2.55 27.90 -14.64
C ASP A 187 -3.28 27.79 -16.00
N PRO A 188 -4.51 28.31 -16.13
CA PRO A 188 -5.23 28.30 -17.41
C PRO A 188 -4.62 29.22 -18.48
N THR A 189 -3.73 30.15 -18.14
CA THR A 189 -3.19 31.16 -19.09
C THR A 189 -2.58 30.55 -20.35
N LEU A 190 -1.82 29.46 -20.21
CA LEU A 190 -1.21 28.76 -21.35
C LEU A 190 -2.27 28.18 -22.30
N GLU A 191 -3.37 27.66 -21.76
CA GLU A 191 -4.49 27.16 -22.56
C GLU A 191 -5.23 28.32 -23.22
N GLU A 192 -5.47 29.41 -22.49
CA GLU A 192 -6.14 30.62 -22.99
C GLU A 192 -5.37 31.30 -24.12
N SER A 193 -4.06 31.52 -23.95
CA SER A 193 -3.20 32.10 -24.98
C SER A 193 -3.20 31.25 -26.25
N ALA A 194 -3.15 29.92 -26.12
CA ALA A 194 -3.24 29.03 -27.27
C ALA A 194 -4.61 29.10 -27.96
N ARG A 195 -5.70 29.22 -27.19
CA ARG A 195 -7.07 29.37 -27.74
C ARG A 195 -7.25 30.71 -28.46
N ILE A 196 -6.69 31.79 -27.92
CA ILE A 196 -6.67 33.13 -28.56
C ILE A 196 -5.87 33.08 -29.86
N ALA A 197 -4.75 32.34 -29.88
CA ALA A 197 -3.95 32.10 -31.08
C ALA A 197 -4.62 31.14 -32.10
N GLY A 198 -5.87 30.73 -31.89
CA GLY A 198 -6.63 29.89 -32.83
C GLY A 198 -6.47 28.39 -32.64
N ALA A 199 -5.79 27.92 -31.58
CA ALA A 199 -5.62 26.49 -31.35
C ALA A 199 -6.95 25.78 -31.02
N GLY A 200 -7.20 24.67 -31.71
CA GLY A 200 -8.33 23.78 -31.42
C GLY A 200 -8.19 23.07 -30.05
N GLN A 201 -9.31 22.57 -29.50
CA GLN A 201 -9.34 21.92 -28.19
C GLN A 201 -8.40 20.72 -28.09
N TRP A 202 -8.36 19.91 -29.16
CA TRP A 202 -7.48 18.73 -29.22
C TRP A 202 -5.99 19.11 -29.25
N TYR A 203 -5.65 20.21 -29.93
CA TYR A 203 -4.29 20.73 -29.94
C TYR A 203 -3.86 21.13 -28.53
N VAL A 204 -4.68 21.91 -27.83
CA VAL A 204 -4.42 22.34 -26.44
C VAL A 204 -4.23 21.13 -25.52
N ILE A 205 -5.14 20.15 -25.58
CA ILE A 205 -5.03 18.93 -24.76
C ILE A 205 -3.72 18.19 -25.03
N ARG A 206 -3.36 17.94 -26.30
CA ARG A 206 -2.21 17.10 -26.66
C ARG A 206 -0.87 17.81 -26.49
N LYS A 207 -0.80 19.11 -26.78
CA LYS A 207 0.45 19.87 -26.85
C LYS A 207 0.72 20.76 -25.64
N ILE A 208 -0.30 21.06 -24.83
CA ILE A 208 -0.18 21.93 -23.65
C ILE A 208 -0.56 21.14 -22.40
N THR A 209 -1.82 20.72 -22.27
CA THR A 209 -2.33 20.10 -21.03
C THR A 209 -1.62 18.77 -20.71
N LEU A 210 -1.57 17.84 -21.67
CA LEU A 210 -1.04 16.48 -21.45
C LEU A 210 0.46 16.48 -21.08
N PRO A 211 1.35 17.23 -21.77
CA PRO A 211 2.75 17.36 -21.34
C PRO A 211 2.89 17.94 -19.92
N LEU A 212 2.06 18.92 -19.55
CA LEU A 212 2.11 19.54 -18.22
C LEU A 212 1.69 18.57 -17.10
N VAL A 213 0.73 17.68 -17.36
CA VAL A 213 0.30 16.68 -16.36
C VAL A 213 1.07 15.36 -16.44
N LEU A 214 1.93 15.16 -17.44
CA LEU A 214 2.70 13.93 -17.65
C LEU A 214 3.47 13.46 -16.39
N PRO A 215 4.10 14.35 -15.58
CA PRO A 215 4.75 13.91 -14.34
C PRO A 215 3.77 13.31 -13.33
N ALA A 216 2.56 13.87 -13.23
CA ALA A 216 1.50 13.35 -12.36
C ALA A 216 0.96 12.01 -12.87
N ILE A 217 0.84 11.84 -14.20
CA ILE A 217 0.48 10.58 -14.84
C ILE A 217 1.53 9.52 -14.53
N ALA A 218 2.81 9.82 -14.78
CA ALA A 218 3.92 8.90 -14.56
C ALA A 218 4.04 8.51 -13.08
N ALA A 219 3.87 9.47 -12.16
CA ALA A 219 3.86 9.19 -10.73
C ALA A 219 2.71 8.25 -10.33
N GLY A 220 1.49 8.51 -10.82
CA GLY A 220 0.33 7.66 -10.57
C GLY A 220 0.48 6.26 -11.17
N ALA A 221 0.89 6.17 -12.43
CA ALA A 221 1.10 4.90 -13.14
C ALA A 221 2.14 4.04 -12.44
N MET A 222 3.19 4.67 -11.91
CA MET A 222 4.20 3.95 -11.16
C MET A 222 3.69 3.40 -9.82
N LEU A 223 2.84 4.15 -9.11
CA LEU A 223 2.20 3.64 -7.90
C LEU A 223 1.34 2.40 -8.21
N ILE A 224 0.65 2.38 -9.35
CA ILE A 224 -0.10 1.21 -9.83
C ILE A 224 0.86 0.05 -10.08
N LEU A 225 1.94 0.27 -10.83
CA LEU A 225 2.91 -0.77 -11.20
C LEU A 225 3.53 -1.42 -9.96
N ILE A 226 4.07 -0.63 -9.03
CA ILE A 226 4.68 -1.16 -7.79
C ILE A 226 3.65 -1.93 -6.96
N SER A 227 2.42 -1.40 -6.87
CA SER A 227 1.36 -2.02 -6.07
C SER A 227 0.93 -3.36 -6.65
N SER A 228 0.81 -3.45 -7.98
CA SER A 228 0.44 -4.68 -8.69
C SER A 228 1.54 -5.74 -8.66
N LEU A 229 2.81 -5.36 -8.92
CA LEU A 229 3.95 -6.29 -8.90
C LEU A 229 4.14 -6.98 -7.54
N SER A 230 3.77 -6.29 -6.46
CA SER A 230 3.88 -6.78 -5.08
C SER A 230 2.58 -7.38 -4.54
N HIS A 231 1.52 -7.44 -5.35
CA HIS A 231 0.20 -7.82 -4.86
C HIS A 231 0.07 -9.33 -4.67
N PHE A 232 -0.30 -9.72 -3.46
CA PHE A 232 -0.56 -11.12 -3.10
C PHE A 232 -2.04 -11.48 -3.19
N GLY A 233 -2.91 -10.64 -2.62
CA GLY A 233 -4.27 -11.03 -2.27
C GLY A 233 -5.17 -11.34 -3.48
N VAL A 234 -5.22 -10.45 -4.47
CA VAL A 234 -6.04 -10.66 -5.69
C VAL A 234 -5.58 -11.90 -6.47
N PRO A 235 -4.28 -12.07 -6.83
CA PRO A 235 -3.83 -13.29 -7.48
C PRO A 235 -4.03 -14.56 -6.64
N ALA A 236 -3.93 -14.48 -5.30
CA ALA A 236 -4.15 -15.66 -4.45
C ALA A 236 -5.62 -16.10 -4.44
N ILE A 237 -6.57 -15.16 -4.46
CA ILE A 237 -8.00 -15.47 -4.48
C ILE A 237 -8.46 -15.96 -5.85
N LEU A 238 -8.01 -15.33 -6.94
CA LEU A 238 -8.52 -15.62 -8.29
C LEU A 238 -7.64 -16.62 -9.07
N GLY A 239 -6.33 -16.66 -8.80
CA GLY A 239 -5.39 -17.41 -9.61
C GLY A 239 -5.18 -18.85 -9.18
N PHE A 240 -5.27 -19.15 -7.87
CA PHE A 240 -4.94 -20.48 -7.34
C PHE A 240 -5.82 -21.60 -7.88
N SER A 241 -7.11 -21.36 -8.11
CA SER A 241 -8.00 -22.40 -8.64
C SER A 241 -7.61 -22.87 -10.04
N ASN A 242 -6.89 -22.03 -10.80
CA ASN A 242 -6.48 -22.29 -12.19
C ASN A 242 -4.96 -22.37 -12.35
N ASN A 243 -4.21 -22.62 -11.26
CA ASN A 243 -2.74 -22.69 -11.25
C ASN A 243 -2.03 -21.43 -11.81
N ILE A 244 -2.64 -20.26 -11.66
CA ILE A 244 -2.06 -18.98 -12.06
C ILE A 244 -1.29 -18.42 -10.86
N PHE A 245 0.03 -18.47 -10.94
CA PHE A 245 0.92 -17.93 -9.92
C PHE A 245 1.57 -16.63 -10.39
N THR A 246 1.71 -15.69 -9.46
CA THR A 246 2.62 -14.53 -9.55
C THR A 246 3.79 -14.77 -8.62
N LEU A 247 4.86 -13.98 -8.71
CA LEU A 247 6.01 -14.06 -7.81
C LEU A 247 5.58 -14.01 -6.33
N PRO A 248 4.77 -13.02 -5.89
CA PRO A 248 4.19 -13.00 -4.55
C PRO A 248 3.53 -14.32 -4.13
N THR A 249 2.66 -14.88 -4.97
CA THR A 249 1.89 -16.07 -4.59
C THR A 249 2.70 -17.36 -4.71
N LYS A 250 3.69 -17.41 -5.60
CA LYS A 250 4.65 -18.51 -5.74
C LYS A 250 5.58 -18.59 -4.54
N ILE A 251 6.10 -17.44 -4.10
CA ILE A 251 6.89 -17.33 -2.86
C ILE A 251 6.11 -17.90 -1.68
N TYR A 252 4.85 -17.49 -1.52
CA TYR A 252 3.97 -18.01 -0.49
C TYR A 252 3.76 -19.53 -0.61
N GLN A 253 3.49 -20.02 -1.81
CA GLN A 253 3.28 -21.44 -2.08
C GLN A 253 4.50 -22.29 -1.70
N LEU A 254 5.72 -21.86 -2.05
CA LEU A 254 6.95 -22.59 -1.72
C LEU A 254 7.12 -22.74 -0.21
N ILE A 255 6.95 -21.65 0.53
CA ILE A 255 7.09 -21.65 1.99
C ILE A 255 6.04 -22.58 2.63
N ASN A 256 4.77 -22.44 2.24
CA ASN A 256 3.69 -23.26 2.78
C ASN A 256 3.86 -24.75 2.46
N ARG A 257 4.20 -25.10 1.21
CA ARG A 257 4.43 -26.50 0.81
C ARG A 257 5.60 -27.13 1.54
N SER A 258 6.60 -26.34 1.88
CA SER A 258 7.79 -26.79 2.59
C SER A 258 7.59 -27.00 4.10
N ALA A 259 6.38 -26.77 4.63
CA ALA A 259 6.03 -26.87 6.04
C ALA A 259 6.99 -26.09 6.97
N GLY A 260 7.51 -24.96 6.50
CA GLY A 260 8.47 -24.14 7.25
C GLY A 260 9.91 -24.69 7.26
N SER A 261 10.24 -25.66 6.39
CA SER A 261 11.61 -26.13 6.24
C SER A 261 12.55 -24.99 5.85
N PHE A 262 13.77 -25.04 6.38
CA PHE A 262 14.77 -24.01 6.09
C PHE A 262 15.08 -23.90 4.60
N GLU A 263 15.10 -25.02 3.87
CA GLU A 263 15.36 -25.02 2.42
C GLU A 263 14.25 -24.29 1.65
N GLY A 264 12.97 -24.52 1.97
CA GLY A 264 11.87 -23.80 1.33
C GLY A 264 11.88 -22.30 1.60
N ILE A 265 12.33 -21.88 2.79
CA ILE A 265 12.54 -20.45 3.10
C ILE A 265 13.68 -19.87 2.25
N ARG A 266 14.76 -20.62 2.02
CA ARG A 266 15.86 -20.20 1.13
C ARG A 266 15.41 -20.10 -0.33
N GLU A 267 14.57 -21.01 -0.82
CA GLU A 267 13.98 -20.92 -2.17
C GLU A 267 13.08 -19.69 -2.30
N GLY A 268 12.25 -19.40 -1.29
CA GLY A 268 11.46 -18.18 -1.23
C GLY A 268 12.32 -16.91 -1.20
N ALA A 269 13.46 -16.95 -0.50
CA ALA A 269 14.44 -15.86 -0.50
C ALA A 269 15.05 -15.62 -1.89
N ALA A 270 15.37 -16.69 -2.64
CA ALA A 270 15.88 -16.58 -4.01
C ALA A 270 14.88 -15.87 -4.94
N LEU A 271 13.60 -16.27 -4.91
CA LEU A 271 12.54 -15.58 -5.67
C LEU A 271 12.29 -14.15 -5.18
N SER A 272 12.50 -13.88 -3.89
CA SER A 272 12.40 -12.54 -3.32
C SER A 272 13.43 -11.58 -3.90
N ILE A 273 14.66 -12.05 -4.16
CA ILE A 273 15.70 -11.24 -4.84
C ILE A 273 15.24 -10.82 -6.23
N LEU A 274 14.64 -11.74 -7.01
CA LEU A 274 14.08 -11.39 -8.32
C LEU A 274 12.97 -10.37 -8.22
N LEU A 275 12.04 -10.57 -7.27
CA LEU A 275 10.92 -9.66 -7.08
C LEU A 275 11.41 -8.24 -6.71
N VAL A 276 12.42 -8.13 -5.84
CA VAL A 276 13.09 -6.85 -5.56
C VAL A 276 13.75 -6.29 -6.82
N GLY A 277 14.44 -7.12 -7.60
CA GLY A 277 15.06 -6.72 -8.87
C GLY A 277 14.06 -6.10 -9.85
N VAL A 278 12.89 -6.72 -10.02
CA VAL A 278 11.82 -6.19 -10.89
C VAL A 278 11.30 -4.84 -10.36
N VAL A 279 11.11 -4.68 -9.05
CA VAL A 279 10.66 -3.42 -8.46
C VAL A 279 11.72 -2.33 -8.56
N VAL A 280 13.00 -2.65 -8.32
CA VAL A 280 14.13 -1.72 -8.45
C VAL A 280 14.28 -1.27 -9.91
N LEU A 281 14.15 -2.18 -10.87
CA LEU A 281 14.17 -1.84 -12.29
C LEU A 281 13.03 -0.88 -12.64
N ALA A 282 11.82 -1.14 -12.15
CA ALA A 282 10.68 -0.25 -12.35
C ALA A 282 10.95 1.15 -11.75
N LEU A 283 11.49 1.23 -10.52
CA LEU A 283 11.88 2.49 -9.87
C LEU A 283 12.99 3.23 -10.61
N TYR A 284 13.93 2.50 -11.20
CA TYR A 284 14.97 3.07 -12.03
C TYR A 284 14.38 3.70 -13.30
N ILE A 285 13.49 2.97 -14.00
CA ILE A 285 12.75 3.49 -15.17
C ILE A 285 11.97 4.76 -14.79
N GLN A 286 11.28 4.76 -13.64
CA GLN A 286 10.57 5.94 -13.15
C GLN A 286 11.50 7.15 -13.01
N ARG A 287 12.68 6.98 -12.40
CA ARG A 287 13.65 8.07 -12.24
C ARG A 287 14.10 8.64 -13.59
N LEU A 288 14.29 7.80 -14.60
CA LEU A 288 14.66 8.26 -15.94
C LEU A 288 13.54 9.09 -16.59
N VAL A 289 12.29 8.63 -16.47
CA VAL A 289 11.11 9.32 -17.03
C VAL A 289 10.84 10.67 -16.35
N LEU A 290 11.10 10.79 -15.04
CA LEU A 290 10.86 12.02 -14.28
C LEU A 290 12.01 13.04 -14.33
N LYS A 291 13.25 12.60 -14.63
CA LYS A 291 14.42 13.49 -14.73
C LYS A 291 14.33 14.52 -15.85
N THR A 292 13.55 14.24 -16.90
CA THR A 292 13.42 15.12 -18.06
C THR A 292 12.47 16.29 -17.83
N GLY A 293 11.84 16.40 -16.65
CA GLY A 293 10.90 17.48 -16.36
C GLY A 293 11.32 18.45 -15.26
N HIS A 294 12.02 19.52 -15.64
CA HIS A 294 12.07 20.75 -14.84
C HIS A 294 10.80 21.53 -15.11
N TYR A 295 9.78 21.38 -14.29
CA TYR A 295 8.53 22.10 -14.50
C TYR A 295 8.09 22.74 -13.18
N ASP A 296 8.48 24.01 -13.02
CA ASP A 296 7.93 24.91 -12.03
C ASP A 296 6.41 24.93 -12.19
N ILE A 297 5.70 24.29 -11.26
CA ILE A 297 4.27 24.52 -11.09
C ILE A 297 4.19 25.96 -10.58
N ILE A 298 4.01 26.89 -11.51
CA ILE A 298 3.88 28.32 -11.26
C ILE A 298 2.91 28.47 -10.08
N LYS A 299 3.44 29.02 -8.98
CA LYS A 299 2.71 29.31 -7.74
C LYS A 299 1.74 30.47 -7.98
N GLY A 300 0.74 30.27 -8.83
CA GLY A 300 -0.37 31.19 -9.04
C GLY A 300 -1.42 31.01 -7.95
N LYS A 301 -1.78 32.09 -7.25
CA LYS A 301 -2.93 32.13 -6.34
C LYS A 301 -4.18 31.62 -7.06
N SER A 302 -4.92 30.71 -6.45
CA SER A 302 -6.33 30.37 -6.71
C SER A 302 -6.87 30.77 -8.09
N MET A 303 -6.45 30.07 -9.15
CA MET A 303 -7.04 30.23 -10.48
C MET A 303 -8.17 29.20 -10.65
N ARG A 304 -9.32 29.64 -11.17
CA ARG A 304 -10.40 28.72 -11.56
C ARG A 304 -10.04 28.14 -12.94
N PRO A 305 -9.87 26.82 -13.10
CA PRO A 305 -9.60 26.24 -14.41
C PRO A 305 -10.78 26.49 -15.36
N MET A 306 -10.50 26.82 -16.62
CA MET A 306 -11.53 26.93 -17.65
C MET A 306 -12.14 25.56 -17.93
N LEU A 307 -13.44 25.42 -17.68
CA LEU A 307 -14.14 24.16 -17.89
C LEU A 307 -14.60 24.01 -19.34
N ILE A 308 -14.32 22.84 -19.92
CA ILE A 308 -14.80 22.41 -21.23
C ILE A 308 -16.28 22.05 -21.10
N LYS A 309 -17.13 22.70 -21.89
CA LYS A 309 -18.57 22.39 -21.95
C LYS A 309 -18.77 21.09 -22.74
N LEU A 310 -19.27 20.04 -22.09
CA LEU A 310 -19.56 18.73 -22.71
C LEU A 310 -20.76 18.75 -23.66
N ARG A 311 -21.61 19.78 -23.57
CA ARG A 311 -22.86 19.91 -24.38
C ARG A 311 -23.68 18.61 -24.31
N GLY A 312 -24.13 18.07 -25.44
CA GLY A 312 -24.93 16.84 -25.51
C GLY A 312 -24.27 15.59 -24.91
N ALA A 313 -22.93 15.55 -24.82
CA ALA A 313 -22.22 14.42 -24.21
C ALA A 313 -22.30 14.40 -22.67
N LYS A 314 -22.80 15.47 -22.04
CA LYS A 314 -22.86 15.61 -20.58
C LYS A 314 -23.64 14.48 -19.90
N ILE A 315 -24.86 14.20 -20.36
CA ILE A 315 -25.76 13.22 -19.74
C ILE A 315 -25.24 11.79 -19.97
N PRO A 316 -24.86 11.37 -21.19
CA PRO A 316 -24.30 10.04 -21.41
C PRO A 316 -23.02 9.79 -20.60
N LEU A 317 -22.09 10.75 -20.56
CA LEU A 317 -20.85 10.60 -19.79
C LEU A 317 -21.12 10.54 -18.29
N LEU A 318 -22.09 11.30 -17.78
CA LEU A 318 -22.53 11.18 -16.40
C LEU A 318 -23.10 9.79 -16.11
N GLY A 319 -24.00 9.29 -16.95
CA GLY A 319 -24.59 7.96 -16.80
C GLY A 319 -23.54 6.85 -16.80
N ILE A 320 -22.62 6.86 -17.77
CA ILE A 320 -21.51 5.89 -17.86
C ILE A 320 -20.61 5.97 -16.62
N SER A 321 -20.27 7.18 -16.17
CA SER A 321 -19.39 7.39 -15.01
C SER A 321 -20.02 6.91 -13.71
N LEU A 322 -21.30 7.22 -13.49
CA LEU A 322 -22.01 6.78 -12.29
C LEU A 322 -22.26 5.28 -12.31
N LEU A 323 -22.63 4.71 -13.47
CA LEU A 323 -22.85 3.27 -13.60
C LEU A 323 -21.56 2.48 -13.35
N SER A 324 -20.45 2.87 -13.98
CA SER A 324 -19.18 2.19 -13.77
C SER A 324 -18.65 2.35 -12.34
N LEU A 325 -18.84 3.52 -11.70
CA LEU A 325 -18.55 3.71 -10.27
C LEU A 325 -19.43 2.82 -9.38
N PHE A 326 -20.72 2.72 -9.69
CA PHE A 326 -21.63 1.83 -8.98
C PHE A 326 -21.18 0.36 -9.09
N VAL A 327 -20.82 -0.08 -10.28
CA VAL A 327 -20.33 -1.44 -10.56
C VAL A 327 -18.98 -1.71 -9.90
N ILE A 328 -18.06 -0.75 -9.87
CA ILE A 328 -16.73 -0.93 -9.29
C ILE A 328 -16.75 -0.88 -7.75
N VAL A 329 -17.58 -0.01 -7.17
CA VAL A 329 -17.55 0.30 -5.74
C VAL A 329 -18.70 -0.37 -5.00
N VAL A 330 -19.93 -0.11 -5.42
CA VAL A 330 -21.13 -0.47 -4.65
C VAL A 330 -21.43 -1.95 -4.78
N VAL A 331 -21.38 -2.49 -5.99
CA VAL A 331 -21.70 -3.90 -6.27
C VAL A 331 -20.80 -4.86 -5.46
N PRO A 332 -19.46 -4.73 -5.45
CA PRO A 332 -18.60 -5.60 -4.66
C PRO A 332 -18.89 -5.56 -3.15
N LEU A 333 -19.08 -4.36 -2.59
CA LEU A 333 -19.37 -4.18 -1.17
C LEU A 333 -20.73 -4.79 -0.80
N PHE A 334 -21.74 -4.56 -1.65
CA PHE A 334 -23.05 -5.17 -1.48
C PHE A 334 -22.98 -6.69 -1.52
N MET A 335 -22.21 -7.27 -2.45
CA MET A 335 -22.07 -8.72 -2.57
C MET A 335 -21.41 -9.36 -1.35
N ILE A 336 -20.34 -8.77 -0.81
CA ILE A 336 -19.72 -9.24 0.45
C ILE A 336 -20.74 -9.16 1.58
N PHE A 337 -21.46 -8.04 1.68
CA PHE A 337 -22.46 -7.82 2.73
C PHE A 337 -23.56 -8.87 2.67
N ILE A 338 -24.25 -9.00 1.52
CA ILE A 338 -25.42 -9.88 1.39
C ILE A 338 -25.05 -11.36 1.48
N VAL A 339 -23.91 -11.78 0.91
CA VAL A 339 -23.45 -13.17 1.00
C VAL A 339 -23.07 -13.53 2.43
N GLY A 340 -22.62 -12.57 3.25
CA GLY A 340 -22.42 -12.78 4.69
C GLY A 340 -23.69 -13.27 5.42
N PHE A 341 -24.88 -12.93 4.92
CA PHE A 341 -26.16 -13.38 5.48
C PHE A 341 -26.67 -14.70 4.88
N LEU A 342 -26.03 -15.28 3.87
CA LEU A 342 -26.56 -16.51 3.26
C LEU A 342 -26.28 -17.75 4.10
N LYS A 343 -27.24 -18.67 4.11
CA LYS A 343 -27.07 -20.00 4.72
C LYS A 343 -25.92 -20.80 4.10
N ALA A 344 -25.74 -20.71 2.79
CA ALA A 344 -24.65 -21.35 2.06
C ALA A 344 -24.32 -20.58 0.78
N TYR A 345 -23.06 -20.66 0.36
CA TYR A 345 -22.60 -20.03 -0.87
C TYR A 345 -23.27 -20.67 -2.10
N GLY A 346 -23.70 -19.83 -3.05
CA GLY A 346 -24.32 -20.26 -4.29
C GLY A 346 -25.82 -20.52 -4.22
N LEU A 347 -26.44 -20.41 -3.04
CA LEU A 347 -27.90 -20.36 -2.89
C LEU A 347 -28.47 -19.07 -3.47
N PRO A 348 -29.69 -19.08 -4.07
CA PRO A 348 -30.35 -17.87 -4.56
C PRO A 348 -30.47 -16.78 -3.49
N LEU A 349 -30.34 -15.51 -3.91
CA LEU A 349 -30.47 -14.34 -3.05
C LEU A 349 -31.95 -14.06 -2.72
N THR A 350 -32.58 -14.95 -1.96
CA THR A 350 -33.96 -14.81 -1.48
C THR A 350 -34.00 -14.66 0.03
N LEU A 351 -35.04 -14.02 0.56
CA LEU A 351 -35.21 -13.82 2.00
C LEU A 351 -35.19 -15.13 2.81
N GLN A 352 -35.65 -16.25 2.23
CA GLN A 352 -35.63 -17.56 2.93
C GLN A 352 -34.21 -18.11 3.12
N ASN A 353 -33.25 -17.67 2.31
CA ASN A 353 -31.86 -18.10 2.38
C ASN A 353 -30.99 -17.19 3.25
N LEU A 354 -31.55 -16.09 3.77
CA LEU A 354 -30.87 -15.19 4.69
C LEU A 354 -30.94 -15.71 6.14
N THR A 355 -29.88 -15.48 6.89
CA THR A 355 -29.70 -15.89 8.29
C THR A 355 -28.63 -15.04 8.98
N LEU A 356 -28.74 -14.89 10.30
CA LEU A 356 -27.73 -14.26 11.15
C LEU A 356 -26.69 -15.25 11.68
N ARG A 357 -26.87 -16.55 11.43
CA ARG A 357 -26.05 -17.63 12.00
C ARG A 357 -24.56 -17.48 11.72
N ASN A 358 -24.19 -16.94 10.55
CA ASN A 358 -22.78 -16.69 10.23
C ASN A 358 -22.17 -15.64 11.16
N TYR A 359 -22.91 -14.55 11.43
CA TYR A 359 -22.47 -13.48 12.33
C TYR A 359 -22.42 -13.97 13.78
N GLU A 360 -23.42 -14.72 14.22
CA GLU A 360 -23.44 -15.36 15.55
C GLU A 360 -22.25 -16.31 15.75
N TYR A 361 -21.94 -17.12 14.74
CA TYR A 361 -20.80 -18.03 14.77
C TYR A 361 -19.46 -17.28 14.85
N ILE A 362 -19.23 -16.31 13.95
CA ILE A 362 -17.93 -15.62 13.90
C ILE A 362 -17.71 -14.68 15.09
N LEU A 363 -18.76 -14.02 15.60
CA LEU A 363 -18.65 -13.05 16.71
C LEU A 363 -18.79 -13.70 18.09
N GLY A 364 -19.60 -14.76 18.19
CA GLY A 364 -19.94 -15.38 19.47
C GLY A 364 -19.19 -16.68 19.78
N GLN A 365 -18.83 -17.48 18.76
CA GLN A 365 -18.34 -18.85 18.98
C GLN A 365 -16.89 -19.05 18.54
N SER A 366 -16.47 -18.38 17.46
CA SER A 366 -15.13 -18.58 16.90
C SER A 366 -14.05 -17.80 17.66
N LYS A 367 -13.32 -18.51 18.54
CA LYS A 367 -12.14 -17.96 19.22
C LYS A 367 -11.11 -17.41 18.23
N MET A 368 -10.86 -18.13 17.13
CA MET A 368 -9.92 -17.69 16.08
C MET A 368 -10.29 -16.31 15.52
N VAL A 369 -11.57 -16.07 15.25
CA VAL A 369 -12.03 -14.77 14.72
C VAL A 369 -11.84 -13.68 15.76
N ARG A 370 -12.27 -13.92 17.01
CA ARG A 370 -12.07 -12.97 18.11
C ARG A 370 -10.59 -12.60 18.27
N ASP A 371 -9.72 -13.60 18.34
CA ASP A 371 -8.27 -13.41 18.44
C ASP A 371 -7.75 -12.62 17.24
N SER A 372 -8.24 -12.86 16.02
CA SER A 372 -7.80 -12.13 14.83
C SER A 372 -8.14 -10.64 14.84
N ILE A 373 -9.31 -10.26 15.38
CA ILE A 373 -9.72 -8.87 15.53
C ILE A 373 -8.84 -8.20 16.58
N VAL A 374 -8.64 -8.85 17.73
CA VAL A 374 -7.78 -8.34 18.82
C VAL A 374 -6.33 -8.18 18.35
N ASN A 375 -5.78 -9.19 17.67
CA ASN A 375 -4.43 -9.17 17.12
C ASN A 375 -4.24 -8.03 16.12
N SER A 376 -5.18 -7.84 15.18
CA SER A 376 -5.12 -6.72 14.23
C SER A 376 -5.19 -5.36 14.90
N LEU A 377 -6.07 -5.19 15.90
CA LEU A 377 -6.16 -3.94 16.67
C LEU A 377 -4.87 -3.70 17.47
N PHE A 378 -4.37 -4.71 18.18
CA PHE A 378 -3.12 -4.61 18.92
C PHE A 378 -1.94 -4.26 18.01
N LEU A 379 -1.79 -4.97 16.89
CA LEU A 379 -0.69 -4.75 15.95
C LEU A 379 -0.77 -3.38 15.27
N SER A 380 -1.96 -2.95 14.84
CA SER A 380 -2.12 -1.66 14.16
C SER A 380 -1.94 -0.47 15.08
N VAL A 381 -2.45 -0.53 16.32
CA VAL A 381 -2.27 0.53 17.32
C VAL A 381 -0.81 0.57 17.78
N SER A 382 -0.24 -0.58 18.15
CA SER A 382 1.15 -0.65 18.62
C SER A 382 2.13 -0.25 17.53
N ALA A 383 1.95 -0.74 16.30
CA ALA A 383 2.77 -0.31 15.17
C ALA A 383 2.59 1.18 14.90
N GLY A 384 1.36 1.70 14.91
CA GLY A 384 1.10 3.13 14.75
C GLY A 384 1.86 3.99 15.77
N VAL A 385 1.77 3.66 17.06
CA VAL A 385 2.43 4.41 18.13
C VAL A 385 3.95 4.31 18.05
N ILE A 386 4.49 3.09 18.00
CA ILE A 386 5.95 2.84 18.04
C ILE A 386 6.61 3.42 16.78
N THR A 387 6.01 3.18 15.62
CA THR A 387 6.56 3.64 14.34
C THR A 387 6.46 5.15 14.21
N MET A 388 5.37 5.77 14.69
CA MET A 388 5.26 7.24 14.70
C MET A 388 6.32 7.86 15.60
N PHE A 389 6.54 7.31 16.80
CA PHE A 389 7.61 7.75 17.70
C PHE A 389 8.99 7.64 17.03
N LEU A 390 9.29 6.47 16.46
CA LEU A 390 10.54 6.24 15.72
C LEU A 390 10.70 7.19 14.52
N GLY A 391 9.62 7.42 13.77
CA GLY A 391 9.61 8.32 12.63
C GLY A 391 9.87 9.78 13.01
N VAL A 392 9.32 10.24 14.14
CA VAL A 392 9.62 11.57 14.69
C VAL A 392 11.09 11.68 15.08
N MET A 393 11.65 10.65 15.75
CA MET A 393 13.08 10.63 16.08
C MET A 393 13.95 10.73 14.83
N ILE A 394 13.68 9.90 13.81
CA ILE A 394 14.43 9.91 12.54
C ILE A 394 14.28 11.27 11.85
N ALA A 395 13.05 11.80 11.75
CA ALA A 395 12.78 13.07 11.09
C ALA A 395 13.46 14.25 11.81
N TYR A 396 13.47 14.27 13.15
CA TYR A 396 14.17 15.28 13.93
C TYR A 396 15.67 15.26 13.62
N VAL A 397 16.28 14.08 13.58
CA VAL A 397 17.70 13.93 13.25
C VAL A 397 18.01 14.39 11.82
N VAL A 398 17.17 14.05 10.85
CA VAL A 398 17.38 14.40 9.43
C VAL A 398 17.20 15.91 9.19
N ILE A 399 16.21 16.54 9.84
CA ILE A 399 15.81 17.94 9.58
C ILE A 399 16.50 18.94 10.51
N LYS A 400 16.57 18.64 11.81
CA LYS A 400 17.04 19.59 12.83
C LYS A 400 18.52 19.41 13.14
N VAL A 401 18.95 18.18 13.43
CA VAL A 401 20.35 17.89 13.79
C VAL A 401 21.28 17.93 12.58
N LYS A 402 20.85 17.34 11.45
CA LYS A 402 21.63 17.26 10.20
C LYS A 402 23.06 16.68 10.37
N PRO A 403 23.25 15.53 11.04
CA PRO A 403 24.58 14.98 11.26
C PRO A 403 25.23 14.46 9.95
N LYS A 404 26.56 14.29 9.97
CA LYS A 404 27.27 13.54 8.91
C LYS A 404 26.67 12.13 8.84
N GLY A 405 26.18 11.72 7.67
CA GLY A 405 25.51 10.42 7.47
C GLY A 405 23.98 10.46 7.48
N LYS A 406 23.35 11.65 7.64
CA LYS A 406 21.88 11.79 7.57
C LYS A 406 21.25 11.16 6.32
N GLY A 407 21.92 11.24 5.17
CA GLY A 407 21.42 10.68 3.91
C GLY A 407 21.34 9.16 3.93
N PHE A 408 22.23 8.48 4.66
CA PHE A 408 22.17 7.03 4.85
C PHE A 408 21.00 6.63 5.76
N LEU A 409 20.79 7.38 6.84
CA LEU A 409 19.64 7.19 7.73
C LEU A 409 18.32 7.39 6.97
N GLU A 410 18.24 8.46 6.17
CA GLU A 410 17.09 8.77 5.32
C GLU A 410 16.85 7.66 4.29
N MET A 411 17.89 7.20 3.58
CA MET A 411 17.81 6.09 2.64
C MET A 411 17.29 4.81 3.32
N LEU A 412 17.82 4.43 4.48
CA LEU A 412 17.38 3.25 5.23
C LEU A 412 15.92 3.36 5.69
N SER A 413 15.48 4.56 6.08
CA SER A 413 14.09 4.77 6.50
C SER A 413 13.09 4.69 5.33
N LEU A 414 13.53 4.97 4.11
CA LEU A 414 12.70 4.93 2.91
C LEU A 414 12.73 3.56 2.22
N LEU A 415 13.80 2.77 2.43
CA LEU A 415 14.03 1.47 1.79
C LEU A 415 12.85 0.48 1.96
N PRO A 416 12.21 0.32 3.13
CA PRO A 416 11.10 -0.62 3.31
C PRO A 416 9.89 -0.33 2.43
N TYR A 417 9.65 0.94 2.09
CA TYR A 417 8.52 1.33 1.24
C TYR A 417 8.65 0.75 -0.18
N SER A 418 9.89 0.63 -0.66
CA SER A 418 10.20 0.09 -1.99
C SER A 418 10.20 -1.44 -2.02
N ILE A 419 10.15 -2.10 -0.87
CA ILE A 419 10.24 -3.56 -0.77
C ILE A 419 8.84 -4.16 -0.61
N PRO A 420 8.49 -5.18 -1.41
CA PRO A 420 7.23 -5.90 -1.24
C PRO A 420 7.10 -6.53 0.16
N GLY A 421 5.89 -6.52 0.71
CA GLY A 421 5.62 -7.03 2.06
C GLY A 421 6.06 -8.47 2.29
N LEU A 422 5.88 -9.35 1.30
CA LEU A 422 6.31 -10.75 1.35
C LEU A 422 7.83 -10.88 1.45
N VAL A 423 8.57 -10.05 0.71
CA VAL A 423 10.04 -10.02 0.76
C VAL A 423 10.50 -9.61 2.16
N LEU A 424 9.90 -8.55 2.70
CA LEU A 424 10.18 -8.11 4.06
C LEU A 424 9.85 -9.21 5.08
N ALA A 425 8.71 -9.89 4.94
CA ALA A 425 8.35 -11.01 5.81
C ALA A 425 9.40 -12.12 5.79
N ILE A 426 9.92 -12.50 4.61
CA ILE A 426 10.98 -13.52 4.50
C ILE A 426 12.26 -13.07 5.18
N GLY A 427 12.70 -11.83 4.94
CA GLY A 427 13.87 -11.30 5.62
C GLY A 427 13.72 -11.32 7.15
N VAL A 428 12.53 -10.94 7.64
CA VAL A 428 12.20 -11.00 9.06
C VAL A 428 12.21 -12.44 9.59
N ILE A 429 11.66 -13.41 8.86
CA ILE A 429 11.75 -14.84 9.22
C ILE A 429 13.21 -15.26 9.35
N LEU A 430 14.06 -14.93 8.36
CA LEU A 430 15.46 -15.36 8.35
C LEU A 430 16.29 -14.77 9.51
N VAL A 431 15.95 -13.58 9.98
CA VAL A 431 16.62 -12.94 11.12
C VAL A 431 16.07 -13.48 12.45
N TRP A 432 14.76 -13.53 12.60
CA TRP A 432 14.09 -13.68 13.89
C TRP A 432 13.58 -15.11 14.18
N SER A 433 14.00 -16.10 13.40
CA SER A 433 13.70 -17.54 13.62
C SER A 433 14.77 -18.28 14.41
N GLY A 434 15.54 -17.59 15.26
CA GLY A 434 16.57 -18.19 16.11
C GLY A 434 18.00 -18.11 15.55
N THR A 435 18.22 -17.55 14.35
CA THR A 435 19.57 -17.40 13.78
C THR A 435 20.56 -16.71 14.74
N PHE A 436 20.08 -15.73 15.52
CA PHE A 436 20.91 -14.96 16.46
C PHE A 436 20.56 -15.27 17.94
N GLY A 437 20.01 -16.44 18.23
CA GLY A 437 19.60 -16.85 19.58
C GLY A 437 18.25 -16.28 20.05
N ILE A 438 17.66 -15.35 19.30
CA ILE A 438 16.30 -14.82 19.55
C ILE A 438 15.34 -15.44 18.56
N ASN A 439 14.27 -16.07 19.07
CA ASN A 439 13.21 -16.65 18.26
C ASN A 439 11.87 -15.95 18.52
N LEU A 440 11.42 -15.19 17.54
CA LEU A 440 10.10 -14.55 17.52
C LEU A 440 9.15 -15.24 16.53
N TYR A 441 9.60 -16.27 15.84
CA TYR A 441 8.78 -17.01 14.89
C TYR A 441 7.55 -17.61 15.59
N ASN A 442 6.41 -17.66 14.90
CA ASN A 442 5.10 -18.03 15.45
C ASN A 442 4.58 -17.17 16.62
N THR A 443 5.18 -16.01 16.91
CA THR A 443 4.69 -15.05 17.91
C THR A 443 4.09 -13.81 17.25
N ILE A 444 3.29 -13.03 17.99
CA ILE A 444 2.73 -11.78 17.46
C ILE A 444 3.80 -10.71 17.23
N TRP A 445 4.93 -10.80 17.93
CA TRP A 445 6.01 -9.83 17.92
C TRP A 445 6.76 -9.79 16.58
N ILE A 446 6.87 -10.92 15.88
CA ILE A 446 7.50 -10.96 14.56
C ILE A 446 6.70 -10.13 13.52
N ILE A 447 5.36 -10.14 13.63
CA ILE A 447 4.48 -9.33 12.80
C ILE A 447 4.64 -7.85 13.17
N LEU A 448 4.72 -7.53 14.47
CA LEU A 448 4.91 -6.15 14.92
C LEU A 448 6.23 -5.56 14.40
N ILE A 449 7.34 -6.30 14.47
CA ILE A 449 8.64 -5.86 13.93
C ILE A 449 8.53 -5.63 12.43
N ALA A 450 7.88 -6.54 11.70
CA ALA A 450 7.69 -6.38 10.26
C ALA A 450 6.84 -5.14 9.92
N TYR A 451 5.82 -4.83 10.73
CA TYR A 451 5.00 -3.63 10.55
C TYR A 451 5.80 -2.35 10.85
N ILE A 452 6.60 -2.33 11.91
CA ILE A 452 7.49 -1.20 12.22
C ILE A 452 8.43 -0.94 11.05
N ALA A 453 9.12 -1.98 10.58
CA ALA A 453 10.01 -1.90 9.44
C ALA A 453 9.27 -1.38 8.19
N ARG A 454 8.10 -1.96 7.87
CA ARG A 454 7.33 -1.60 6.67
C ARG A 454 6.84 -0.16 6.68
N TYR A 455 6.36 0.32 7.83
CA TYR A 455 5.63 1.58 7.91
C TYR A 455 6.47 2.77 8.42
N VAL A 456 7.74 2.56 8.80
CA VAL A 456 8.63 3.65 9.25
C VAL A 456 8.77 4.78 8.25
N SER A 457 8.71 4.47 6.97
CA SER A 457 8.75 5.46 5.88
C SER A 457 7.56 6.44 5.91
N PHE A 458 6.36 5.98 6.28
CA PHE A 458 5.17 6.83 6.40
C PHE A 458 5.27 7.74 7.61
N ALA A 459 5.71 7.19 8.75
CA ALA A 459 5.95 7.97 9.97
C ALA A 459 7.00 9.06 9.74
N MET A 460 8.14 8.70 9.14
CA MET A 460 9.23 9.63 8.86
C MET A 460 8.75 10.76 7.93
N LYS A 461 8.12 10.44 6.79
CA LYS A 461 7.62 11.48 5.86
C LYS A 461 6.59 12.41 6.50
N SER A 462 5.65 11.85 7.27
CA SER A 462 4.62 12.65 7.96
C SER A 462 5.23 13.58 9.02
N ALA A 463 6.16 13.06 9.83
CA ALA A 463 6.88 13.85 10.82
C ALA A 463 7.74 14.94 10.15
N SER A 464 8.44 14.58 9.07
CA SER A 464 9.30 15.49 8.33
C SER A 464 8.53 16.69 7.78
N ALA A 465 7.39 16.45 7.13
CA ALA A 465 6.55 17.52 6.58
C ALA A 465 6.05 18.51 7.65
N SER A 466 5.87 18.07 8.90
CA SER A 466 5.48 18.95 10.02
C SER A 466 6.68 19.65 10.66
N LEU A 467 7.81 18.95 10.81
CA LEU A 467 9.04 19.50 11.39
C LEU A 467 9.65 20.60 10.51
N GLU A 468 9.53 20.49 9.18
CA GLU A 468 9.97 21.52 8.23
C GLU A 468 9.21 22.85 8.41
N GLN A 469 7.99 22.82 8.94
CA GLN A 469 7.19 24.02 9.21
C GLN A 469 7.58 24.71 10.52
N VAL A 470 8.26 24.01 11.43
CA VAL A 470 8.71 24.55 12.72
C VAL A 470 10.09 25.17 12.56
N HIS A 471 10.21 26.49 12.68
CA HIS A 471 11.50 27.18 12.54
C HIS A 471 12.45 26.86 13.71
N TYR A 472 13.77 26.82 13.46
CA TYR A 472 14.79 26.46 14.47
C TYR A 472 14.91 27.50 15.59
N SER A 473 14.58 28.76 15.31
CA SER A 473 14.64 29.86 16.28
C SER A 473 13.73 29.68 17.49
N LEU A 474 12.65 28.89 17.38
CA LEU A 474 11.76 28.60 18.52
C LEU A 474 12.47 27.75 19.57
N GLU A 475 13.27 26.77 19.15
CA GLU A 475 14.06 25.93 20.05
C GLU A 475 15.27 26.70 20.62
N GLU A 476 15.85 27.62 19.85
CA GLU A 476 16.94 28.49 20.32
C GLU A 476 16.46 29.54 21.33
N ALA A 477 15.27 30.13 21.12
CA ALA A 477 14.68 31.07 22.06
C ALA A 477 14.41 30.40 23.42
N ALA A 478 13.83 29.20 23.43
CA ALA A 478 13.61 28.45 24.66
C ALA A 478 14.91 28.12 25.39
N ARG A 479 15.93 27.66 24.65
CA ARG A 479 17.25 27.36 25.22
C ARG A 479 17.95 28.61 25.76
N SER A 480 17.74 29.76 25.13
CA SER A 480 18.25 31.05 25.62
C SER A 480 17.55 31.49 26.91
N CYS A 481 16.31 31.08 27.12
CA CYS A 481 15.56 31.25 28.38
C CYS A 481 15.89 30.18 29.45
N GLY A 482 16.90 29.34 29.24
CA GLY A 482 17.36 28.32 30.20
C GLY A 482 16.72 26.94 30.05
N ALA A 483 15.83 26.73 29.05
CA ALA A 483 15.27 25.41 28.80
C ALA A 483 16.36 24.44 28.31
N THR A 484 16.32 23.21 28.80
CA THR A 484 17.11 22.10 28.27
C THR A 484 16.60 21.68 26.89
N HIS A 485 17.40 20.89 26.17
CA HIS A 485 16.99 20.37 24.86
C HIS A 485 15.71 19.52 24.95
N LEU A 486 15.54 18.72 26.01
CA LEU A 486 14.35 17.90 26.20
C LEU A 486 13.10 18.74 26.52
N GLU A 487 13.25 19.79 27.34
CA GLU A 487 12.16 20.75 27.61
C GLU A 487 11.75 21.49 26.34
N SER A 488 12.71 22.00 25.56
CA SER A 488 12.42 22.62 24.26
C SER A 488 11.69 21.68 23.31
N LEU A 489 12.08 20.40 23.25
CA LEU A 489 11.39 19.40 22.43
C LEU A 489 9.96 19.15 22.93
N ARG A 490 9.79 18.94 24.23
CA ARG A 490 8.51 18.57 24.86
C ARG A 490 7.50 19.71 24.83
N ASP A 491 7.95 20.94 25.04
CA ASP A 491 7.07 22.08 25.29
C ASP A 491 6.83 22.91 24.03
N ILE A 492 7.71 22.82 23.02
CA ILE A 492 7.60 23.58 21.77
C ILE A 492 7.44 22.65 20.57
N THR A 493 8.46 21.84 20.27
CA THR A 493 8.50 21.10 19.01
C THR A 493 7.40 20.05 18.92
N ILE A 494 7.25 19.19 19.94
CA ILE A 494 6.25 18.11 19.96
C ILE A 494 4.81 18.66 19.86
N PRO A 495 4.38 19.67 20.65
CA PRO A 495 3.05 20.26 20.54
C PRO A 495 2.75 20.83 19.16
N LEU A 496 3.73 21.49 18.53
CA LEU A 496 3.59 22.07 17.19
C LEU A 496 3.45 21.00 16.10
N ILE A 497 4.17 19.88 16.20
CA ILE A 497 4.08 18.79 15.21
C ILE A 497 3.02 17.72 15.54
N ARG A 498 2.40 17.77 16.72
CA ARG A 498 1.35 16.83 17.16
C ARG A 498 0.23 16.63 16.13
N PRO A 499 -0.27 17.65 15.40
CA PRO A 499 -1.24 17.44 14.32
C PRO A 499 -0.74 16.48 13.25
N GLY A 500 0.50 16.66 12.80
CA GLY A 500 1.15 15.80 11.82
C GLY A 500 1.47 14.41 12.35
N MET A 501 1.78 14.28 13.64
CA MET A 501 1.97 12.99 14.29
C MET A 501 0.66 12.18 14.33
N ILE A 502 -0.48 12.83 14.64
CA ILE A 502 -1.78 12.16 14.65
C ILE A 502 -2.16 11.71 13.22
N ALA A 503 -1.97 12.57 12.22
CA ALA A 503 -2.18 12.19 10.83
C ALA A 503 -1.26 11.02 10.42
N GLY A 504 0.01 11.08 10.78
CA GLY A 504 1.00 10.02 10.54
C GLY A 504 0.64 8.69 11.21
N PHE A 505 0.14 8.73 12.45
CA PHE A 505 -0.37 7.55 13.14
C PHE A 505 -1.47 6.85 12.33
N PHE A 506 -2.46 7.59 11.84
CA PHE A 506 -3.54 7.01 11.05
C PHE A 506 -3.11 6.52 9.66
N LEU A 507 -2.08 7.14 9.07
CA LEU A 507 -1.45 6.64 7.84
C LEU A 507 -0.77 5.28 8.03
N ILE A 508 -0.51 4.86 9.27
CA ILE A 508 0.08 3.56 9.62
C ILE A 508 -1.02 2.61 10.11
N PHE A 509 -1.85 3.06 11.04
CA PHE A 509 -2.93 2.29 11.64
C PHE A 509 -3.91 1.74 10.60
N LEU A 510 -4.41 2.57 9.68
CA LEU A 510 -5.42 2.14 8.70
C LEU A 510 -4.89 1.06 7.74
N PRO A 511 -3.69 1.19 7.12
CA PRO A 511 -3.10 0.11 6.35
C PRO A 511 -2.76 -1.14 7.17
N ALA A 512 -2.27 -0.98 8.41
CA ALA A 512 -1.90 -2.11 9.28
C ALA A 512 -3.13 -2.94 9.71
N MET A 513 -4.28 -2.29 9.94
CA MET A 513 -5.54 -2.97 10.27
C MET A 513 -6.02 -3.94 9.18
N ARG A 514 -5.69 -3.62 7.92
CA ARG A 514 -6.17 -4.33 6.73
C ARG A 514 -5.04 -5.10 6.00
N GLU A 515 -3.93 -5.31 6.69
CA GLU A 515 -2.74 -5.93 6.12
C GLU A 515 -2.91 -7.46 6.03
N LEU A 516 -2.59 -8.00 4.86
CA LEU A 516 -2.60 -9.44 4.57
C LEU A 516 -1.22 -9.92 4.11
N THR A 517 -0.59 -9.19 3.19
CA THR A 517 0.58 -9.63 2.43
C THR A 517 1.80 -10.01 3.27
N THR A 518 2.09 -9.26 4.34
CA THR A 518 3.21 -9.53 5.26
C THR A 518 2.77 -10.58 6.28
N SER A 519 1.57 -10.39 6.83
CA SER A 519 1.01 -11.21 7.90
C SER A 519 0.83 -12.67 7.52
N VAL A 520 0.48 -12.95 6.26
CA VAL A 520 0.19 -14.30 5.78
C VAL A 520 1.40 -15.25 5.84
N LEU A 521 2.62 -14.72 5.85
CA LEU A 521 3.85 -15.52 6.04
C LEU A 521 4.34 -15.56 7.49
N LEU A 522 3.87 -14.65 8.34
CA LEU A 522 4.40 -14.43 9.68
C LEU A 522 3.49 -14.93 10.79
N TYR A 523 2.22 -15.22 10.49
CA TYR A 523 1.28 -15.66 11.50
C TYR A 523 1.63 -17.06 12.01
N GLY A 524 1.55 -17.23 13.33
CA GLY A 524 1.56 -18.52 14.00
C GLY A 524 0.14 -18.99 14.33
N PRO A 525 0.00 -20.14 15.01
CA PRO A 525 -1.30 -20.78 15.26
C PRO A 525 -2.34 -19.90 15.97
N PHE A 526 -1.90 -18.92 16.77
CA PHE A 526 -2.77 -18.03 17.58
C PHE A 526 -2.63 -16.55 17.23
N THR A 527 -1.85 -16.20 16.21
CA THR A 527 -1.48 -14.81 15.90
C THR A 527 -1.97 -14.36 14.53
N ARG A 528 -3.00 -15.03 14.00
CA ARG A 528 -3.68 -14.63 12.75
C ARG A 528 -4.14 -13.19 12.89
N THR A 529 -3.89 -12.37 11.88
CA THR A 529 -4.48 -11.05 11.74
C THR A 529 -5.85 -11.16 11.08
N LEU A 530 -6.68 -10.13 11.19
CA LEU A 530 -8.01 -10.08 10.59
C LEU A 530 -7.97 -10.38 9.08
N GLY A 531 -7.02 -9.79 8.35
CA GLY A 531 -6.83 -10.07 6.92
C GLY A 531 -6.51 -11.54 6.64
N VAL A 532 -5.61 -12.13 7.43
CA VAL A 532 -5.22 -13.55 7.32
C VAL A 532 -6.39 -14.47 7.66
N ALA A 533 -7.18 -14.16 8.70
CA ALA A 533 -8.34 -14.95 9.07
C ALA A 533 -9.41 -14.98 7.97
N ILE A 534 -9.72 -13.82 7.37
CA ILE A 534 -10.66 -13.74 6.24
C ILE A 534 -10.15 -14.58 5.07
N TYR A 535 -8.87 -14.45 4.72
CA TYR A 535 -8.25 -15.23 3.66
C TYR A 535 -8.31 -16.74 3.95
N ALA A 536 -7.91 -17.18 5.15
CA ALA A 536 -7.89 -18.58 5.54
C ALA A 536 -9.29 -19.23 5.50
N ILE A 537 -10.28 -18.59 6.13
CA ILE A 537 -11.67 -19.07 6.12
C ILE A 537 -12.19 -19.18 4.67
N ASN A 538 -11.87 -18.20 3.81
CA ASN A 538 -12.27 -18.26 2.42
C ASN A 538 -11.57 -19.39 1.65
N SER A 539 -10.27 -19.57 1.85
CA SER A 539 -9.48 -20.62 1.20
C SER A 539 -9.89 -22.04 1.63
N GLU A 540 -10.48 -22.19 2.82
CA GLU A 540 -11.09 -23.43 3.30
C GLU A 540 -12.49 -23.71 2.71
N GLY A 541 -13.02 -22.80 1.89
CA GLY A 541 -14.35 -22.92 1.26
C GLY A 541 -15.50 -22.35 2.10
N ASN A 542 -15.22 -21.79 3.28
CA ASN A 542 -16.23 -21.17 4.16
C ASN A 542 -16.56 -19.72 3.72
N THR A 543 -16.91 -19.54 2.44
CA THR A 543 -17.06 -18.23 1.78
C THR A 543 -18.10 -17.31 2.44
N VAL A 544 -19.22 -17.85 2.91
CA VAL A 544 -20.25 -17.07 3.63
C VAL A 544 -19.75 -16.51 4.96
N GLN A 545 -18.98 -17.29 5.73
CA GLN A 545 -18.36 -16.83 6.98
C GLN A 545 -17.25 -15.81 6.71
N ALA A 546 -16.43 -16.04 5.68
CA ALA A 546 -15.41 -15.09 5.27
C ALA A 546 -16.02 -13.75 4.81
N SER A 547 -17.18 -13.79 4.13
CA SER A 547 -17.91 -12.60 3.67
C SER A 547 -18.53 -11.82 4.85
N ALA A 548 -19.08 -12.52 5.84
CA ALA A 548 -19.55 -11.91 7.08
C ALA A 548 -18.39 -11.25 7.86
N LEU A 549 -17.24 -11.91 7.98
CA LEU A 549 -16.06 -11.33 8.64
C LEU A 549 -15.47 -10.16 7.85
N ALA A 550 -15.43 -10.23 6.52
CA ALA A 550 -15.03 -9.11 5.66
C ALA A 550 -15.96 -7.90 5.83
N THR A 551 -17.27 -8.14 6.01
CA THR A 551 -18.25 -7.09 6.33
C THR A 551 -17.93 -6.40 7.65
N VAL A 552 -17.64 -7.17 8.69
CA VAL A 552 -17.22 -6.63 10.00
C VAL A 552 -15.91 -5.81 9.86
N ALA A 553 -14.94 -6.34 9.12
CA ALA A 553 -13.68 -5.65 8.85
C ALA A 553 -13.88 -4.32 8.10
N ILE A 554 -14.75 -4.31 7.09
CA ILE A 554 -15.17 -3.10 6.36
C ILE A 554 -15.77 -2.08 7.34
N GLY A 555 -16.66 -2.50 8.23
CA GLY A 555 -17.26 -1.65 9.26
C GLY A 555 -16.20 -1.01 10.18
N ILE A 556 -15.23 -1.79 10.65
CA ILE A 556 -14.13 -1.31 11.49
C ILE A 556 -13.26 -0.28 10.73
N ILE A 557 -12.94 -0.54 9.46
CA ILE A 557 -12.16 0.39 8.62
C ILE A 557 -12.91 1.71 8.41
N ILE A 558 -14.21 1.64 8.13
CA ILE A 558 -15.06 2.82 7.98
C ILE A 558 -15.08 3.63 9.28
N ALA A 559 -15.30 2.97 10.43
CA ALA A 559 -15.29 3.62 11.74
C ALA A 559 -13.93 4.30 12.04
N GLY A 560 -12.82 3.61 11.77
CA GLY A 560 -11.48 4.17 11.93
C GLY A 560 -11.21 5.39 11.04
N HIS A 561 -11.71 5.37 9.81
CA HIS A 561 -11.60 6.52 8.90
C HIS A 561 -12.49 7.70 9.32
N PHE A 562 -13.69 7.45 9.86
CA PHE A 562 -14.51 8.50 10.46
C PHE A 562 -13.85 9.11 11.70
N ALA A 563 -13.24 8.30 12.56
CA ALA A 563 -12.47 8.77 13.70
C ALA A 563 -11.32 9.69 13.27
N LEU A 564 -10.55 9.30 12.25
CA LEU A 564 -9.52 10.16 11.65
C LEU A 564 -10.11 11.49 11.19
N ARG A 565 -11.22 11.48 10.44
CA ARG A 565 -11.86 12.70 9.95
C ARG A 565 -12.37 13.59 11.07
N TYR A 566 -12.87 13.01 12.16
CA TYR A 566 -13.34 13.76 13.32
C TYR A 566 -12.17 14.45 14.03
N VAL A 567 -11.10 13.72 14.33
CA VAL A 567 -9.91 14.27 15.02
C VAL A 567 -9.16 15.31 14.17
N THR A 568 -9.26 15.22 12.84
CA THR A 568 -8.61 16.19 11.92
C THR A 568 -9.52 17.34 11.48
N ARG A 569 -10.82 17.29 11.81
CA ARG A 569 -11.83 18.28 11.38
C ARG A 569 -11.60 19.66 11.99
N ASP A 570 -11.16 19.72 13.24
CA ASP A 570 -10.93 20.96 13.99
C ASP A 570 -9.76 21.81 13.46
N ARG A 571 -9.11 21.39 12.37
CA ARG A 571 -7.92 22.05 11.81
C ARG A 571 -8.03 22.41 10.34
N LYS A 572 -9.17 22.15 9.70
CA LYS A 572 -9.51 22.77 8.41
C LYS A 572 -10.27 24.09 8.63
N GLY A 573 -9.76 24.91 9.56
CA GLY A 573 -10.13 26.31 9.65
C GLY A 573 -9.46 27.06 8.49
N LEU A 574 -10.13 27.04 7.34
CA LEU A 574 -10.17 28.03 6.27
C LEU A 574 -11.07 27.49 5.13
#